data_AF-A0AAD1RA18-F1
#
_entry.id   AF-A0AAD1RA18-F1
#
_cell.length_a   1.000
_cell.length_b   1.000
_cell.length_c   1.000
_cell.angle_alpha   90.00
_cell.angle_beta   90.00
_cell.angle_gamma   90.00
#
_symmetry.space_group_name_H-M   'P 1'
#
loop_
_entity.id
_entity.type
_entity.pdbx_description
1 polymer ?
#
loop_
_entity_poly.entity_id
_entity_poly.type
_entity_poly.pdbx_seq_one_letter_code
_entity_poly.pdbx_strand_id
1 'polypeptide(L)'
;MSKAKTPTTDPPANGQPGAPDPPAETPHHSEDPAAAKAFYDNLAPKKKPRLPKPQNAVTIAVSSRTLFNMSEDRKVYEEEGVEKYVQLQQDQEEVPLQTGPAYPFVMAVEEVNKQLRELYPDSEELFDIVLMTNNHAQVGVRLINSINHYGLNIERFCMTGGKSPIGYLKAYLTNLYLSADSEKVQEAIQEGIAAATMFMGKKNLVLPDKELRVAFDGDAVLFSDESEIIVKERGLDSFFEHEKTFENKPLAQGPLKCFLVALGKLQKKFYAKGARMNCPIRTYLVTARSAASSGARVLKTLRSWGLEVDEALFLAGAPKGPILEKIRPHLFFDDQMFHIEGAQELGTIAAHVPYGIGQKYNKSTLKETAKK
;
A
#
# COMPACT_ATOMS: atom_id res chain seq x y z
N MET A 1 44.97 -74.55 -11.17
CA MET A 1 45.80 -74.91 -12.35
C MET A 1 44.97 -75.85 -13.23
N SER A 2 44.80 -75.50 -14.53
CA SER A 2 44.45 -76.32 -15.73
C SER A 2 43.43 -77.47 -15.61
N LYS A 3 42.52 -77.75 -16.57
CA LYS A 3 42.23 -77.24 -17.92
C LYS A 3 40.93 -77.94 -18.40
N ALA A 4 40.09 -77.19 -19.12
CA ALA A 4 39.27 -77.52 -20.30
C ALA A 4 38.71 -78.95 -20.55
N LYS A 5 37.41 -79.00 -20.92
CA LYS A 5 36.94 -79.53 -22.21
C LYS A 5 35.49 -79.11 -22.52
N THR A 6 35.30 -78.45 -23.68
CA THR A 6 34.04 -78.23 -24.40
C THR A 6 33.57 -79.52 -25.11
N PRO A 7 32.28 -79.62 -25.50
CA PRO A 7 31.97 -79.35 -26.91
C PRO A 7 30.63 -78.61 -27.20
N THR A 8 30.73 -77.83 -28.27
CA THR A 8 29.77 -77.28 -29.25
C THR A 8 28.35 -77.85 -29.36
N THR A 9 27.36 -76.96 -29.49
CA THR A 9 26.19 -77.08 -30.40
C THR A 9 25.77 -75.68 -30.92
N ASP A 10 25.32 -75.64 -32.18
CA ASP A 10 25.10 -74.48 -33.06
C ASP A 10 23.92 -73.53 -32.70
N PRO A 11 23.85 -72.31 -33.28
CA PRO A 11 22.95 -71.23 -32.86
C PRO A 11 21.61 -71.21 -33.61
N PRO A 12 20.63 -70.43 -33.12
CA PRO A 12 20.04 -69.46 -34.06
C PRO A 12 19.63 -68.11 -33.45
N ALA A 13 19.41 -67.18 -34.38
CA ALA A 13 18.54 -66.00 -34.34
C ALA A 13 19.11 -64.67 -33.81
N ASN A 14 19.55 -63.86 -34.77
CA ASN A 14 19.65 -62.41 -34.78
C ASN A 14 18.57 -61.72 -33.91
N GLY A 15 19.00 -61.07 -32.83
CA GLY A 15 18.26 -59.97 -32.22
C GLY A 15 18.43 -58.70 -33.06
N GLN A 16 17.32 -58.13 -33.51
CA GLN A 16 17.26 -56.79 -34.10
C GLN A 16 17.78 -55.75 -33.09
N PRO A 17 18.63 -54.79 -33.50
CA PRO A 17 18.79 -53.57 -32.71
C PRO A 17 17.50 -52.74 -32.82
N GLY A 18 16.86 -52.49 -31.67
CA GLY A 18 15.71 -51.61 -31.56
C GLY A 18 16.01 -50.22 -32.13
N ALA A 19 15.02 -49.64 -32.80
CA ALA A 19 15.08 -48.29 -33.34
C ALA A 19 15.40 -47.26 -32.25
N PRO A 20 16.15 -46.18 -32.56
CA PRO A 20 16.35 -45.09 -31.63
C PRO A 20 15.02 -44.37 -31.38
N ASP A 21 14.75 -44.03 -30.11
CA ASP A 21 13.64 -43.17 -29.71
C ASP A 21 13.67 -41.84 -30.49
N PRO A 22 12.51 -41.28 -30.85
CA PRO A 22 12.47 -39.97 -31.49
C PRO A 22 13.03 -38.91 -30.53
N PRO A 23 13.76 -37.90 -31.04
CA PRO A 23 14.36 -36.88 -30.17
C PRO A 23 13.27 -36.14 -29.41
N ALA A 24 13.47 -36.01 -28.10
CA ALA A 24 12.64 -35.17 -27.24
C ALA A 24 12.60 -33.75 -27.82
N GLU A 25 11.41 -33.31 -28.23
CA GLU A 25 11.16 -31.94 -28.64
C GLU A 25 11.51 -31.02 -27.46
N THR A 26 12.63 -30.31 -27.61
CA THR A 26 12.95 -29.16 -26.78
C THR A 26 11.89 -28.09 -27.07
N PRO A 27 11.20 -27.54 -26.06
CA PRO A 27 10.23 -26.49 -26.33
C PRO A 27 10.99 -25.28 -26.84
N HIS A 28 10.85 -25.00 -28.14
CA HIS A 28 11.24 -23.75 -28.73
C HIS A 28 10.54 -22.63 -27.96
N HIS A 29 11.31 -21.85 -27.19
CA HIS A 29 10.85 -20.56 -26.70
C HIS A 29 10.57 -19.70 -27.93
N SER A 30 9.31 -19.59 -28.30
CA SER A 30 8.86 -18.57 -29.25
C SER A 30 9.10 -17.21 -28.61
N GLU A 31 10.09 -16.47 -29.11
CA GLU A 31 10.33 -15.05 -28.82
C GLU A 31 9.24 -14.16 -29.45
N ASP A 32 7.97 -14.58 -29.37
CA ASP A 32 6.83 -13.75 -29.75
C ASP A 32 6.16 -13.24 -28.45
N PRO A 33 6.37 -11.95 -28.10
CA PRO A 33 5.74 -11.35 -26.93
C PRO A 33 4.21 -11.44 -26.94
N ALA A 34 3.60 -11.52 -28.13
CA ALA A 34 2.15 -11.67 -28.27
C ALA A 34 1.69 -13.09 -27.94
N ALA A 35 2.46 -14.12 -28.35
CA ALA A 35 2.19 -15.51 -28.01
C ALA A 35 2.41 -15.78 -26.51
N ALA A 36 3.48 -15.22 -25.92
CA ALA A 36 3.72 -15.29 -24.47
C ALA A 36 2.59 -14.60 -23.70
N LYS A 37 2.16 -13.41 -24.14
CA LYS A 37 1.03 -12.68 -23.54
C LYS A 37 -0.28 -13.48 -23.63
N ALA A 38 -0.57 -14.10 -24.78
CA ALA A 38 -1.77 -14.92 -24.96
C ALA A 38 -1.75 -16.18 -24.10
N PHE A 39 -0.57 -16.77 -23.88
CA PHE A 39 -0.38 -17.92 -22.98
C PHE A 39 -0.66 -17.54 -21.52
N TYR A 40 -0.11 -16.42 -21.03
CA TYR A 40 -0.37 -15.94 -19.66
C TYR A 40 -1.81 -15.44 -19.45
N ASP A 41 -2.42 -14.78 -20.45
CA ASP A 41 -3.82 -14.35 -20.40
C ASP A 41 -4.79 -15.57 -20.29
N ASN A 42 -4.41 -16.74 -20.85
CA ASN A 42 -5.18 -17.99 -20.76
C ASN A 42 -4.98 -18.78 -19.45
N LEU A 43 -3.93 -18.48 -18.68
CA LEU A 43 -3.68 -19.08 -17.35
C LEU A 43 -4.46 -18.38 -16.22
N ALA A 44 -5.03 -17.20 -16.48
CA ALA A 44 -5.82 -16.48 -15.49
C ALA A 44 -7.12 -17.26 -15.16
N PRO A 45 -7.45 -17.50 -13.88
CA PRO A 45 -8.68 -18.19 -13.52
C PRO A 45 -9.89 -17.40 -14.02
N LYS A 46 -10.74 -18.05 -14.84
CA LYS A 46 -11.91 -17.46 -15.54
C LYS A 46 -12.96 -16.77 -14.64
N LYS A 47 -12.78 -16.75 -13.32
CA LYS A 47 -13.68 -16.14 -12.33
C LYS A 47 -13.15 -14.84 -11.70
N LYS A 48 -11.85 -14.53 -11.77
CA LYS A 48 -11.28 -13.32 -11.15
C LYS A 48 -11.17 -12.15 -12.15
N PRO A 49 -11.44 -10.90 -11.73
CA PRO A 49 -11.32 -9.74 -12.61
C PRO A 49 -9.88 -9.56 -13.11
N ARG A 50 -9.69 -9.24 -14.39
CA ARG A 50 -8.37 -9.00 -14.98
C ARG A 50 -7.67 -7.82 -14.30
N LEU A 51 -6.48 -8.02 -13.75
CA LEU A 51 -5.70 -6.94 -13.14
C LEU A 51 -5.26 -5.87 -14.15
N PRO A 52 -5.21 -4.60 -13.75
CA PRO A 52 -4.69 -3.52 -14.60
C PRO A 52 -3.18 -3.68 -14.82
N LYS A 53 -2.67 -3.11 -15.91
CA LYS A 53 -1.21 -3.02 -16.08
C LYS A 53 -0.63 -2.01 -15.08
N PRO A 54 0.54 -2.28 -14.47
CA PRO A 54 1.11 -1.42 -13.43
C PRO A 54 1.24 0.05 -13.82
N GLN A 55 1.59 0.33 -15.08
CA GLN A 55 1.77 1.69 -15.61
C GLN A 55 0.48 2.52 -15.69
N ASN A 56 -0.68 1.87 -15.69
CA ASN A 56 -2.00 2.51 -15.81
C ASN A 56 -2.75 2.52 -14.47
N ALA A 57 -2.33 1.67 -13.52
CA ALA A 57 -2.98 1.49 -12.24
C ALA A 57 -2.55 2.54 -11.21
N VAL A 58 -3.41 2.74 -10.21
CA VAL A 58 -3.03 3.37 -8.95
C VAL A 58 -2.55 2.26 -8.02
N THR A 59 -1.23 2.04 -7.99
CA THR A 59 -0.60 0.95 -7.25
C THR A 59 -0.48 1.31 -5.76
N ILE A 60 -1.08 0.51 -4.89
CA ILE A 60 -0.97 0.65 -3.44
C ILE A 60 -0.27 -0.60 -2.90
N ALA A 61 0.93 -0.40 -2.37
CA ALA A 61 1.69 -1.45 -1.71
C ALA A 61 1.30 -1.48 -0.21
N VAL A 62 0.87 -2.64 0.28
CA VAL A 62 0.55 -2.84 1.70
C VAL A 62 1.51 -3.87 2.30
N SER A 63 2.03 -3.59 3.49
CA SER A 63 2.85 -4.58 4.20
C SER A 63 2.00 -5.75 4.71
N SER A 64 2.57 -6.95 4.83
CA SER A 64 1.83 -8.09 5.42
C SER A 64 1.32 -7.79 6.83
N ARG A 65 2.09 -7.04 7.63
CA ARG A 65 1.73 -6.64 9.01
C ARG A 65 0.68 -5.53 9.10
N THR A 66 0.37 -4.85 8.00
CA THR A 66 -0.76 -3.91 7.94
C THR A 66 -2.00 -4.57 7.37
N LEU A 67 -1.85 -5.47 6.40
CA LEU A 67 -2.99 -6.21 5.87
C LEU A 67 -3.54 -7.22 6.89
N PHE A 68 -2.65 -7.88 7.62
CA PHE A 68 -2.98 -8.88 8.63
C PHE A 68 -2.37 -8.54 9.99
N ASN A 69 -3.09 -8.88 11.05
CA ASN A 69 -2.56 -8.81 12.41
C ASN A 69 -1.63 -10.00 12.64
N MET A 70 -0.33 -9.71 12.65
CA MET A 70 0.74 -10.69 12.89
C MET A 70 1.53 -10.35 14.15
N SER A 71 0.90 -9.68 15.12
CA SER A 71 1.61 -9.13 16.29
C SER A 71 2.16 -10.23 17.20
N GLU A 72 1.43 -11.32 17.41
CA GLU A 72 1.89 -12.45 18.21
C GLU A 72 2.97 -13.24 17.46
N ASP A 73 2.81 -13.47 16.16
CA ASP A 73 3.81 -14.14 15.33
C ASP A 73 5.13 -13.35 15.30
N ARG A 74 5.04 -12.01 15.33
CA ARG A 74 6.21 -11.13 15.40
C ARG A 74 6.97 -11.28 16.72
N LYS A 75 6.29 -11.50 17.85
CA LYS A 75 6.98 -11.76 19.13
C LYS A 75 7.84 -13.01 19.04
N VAL A 76 7.33 -14.07 18.41
CA VAL A 76 8.10 -15.30 18.16
C VAL A 76 9.33 -15.02 17.30
N TYR A 77 9.21 -14.19 16.26
CA TYR A 77 10.36 -13.78 15.46
C TYR A 77 11.40 -12.99 16.27
N GLU A 78 10.96 -12.07 17.13
CA GLU A 78 11.84 -11.20 17.92
C GLU A 78 12.51 -11.94 19.10
N GLU A 79 11.81 -12.88 19.72
CA GLU A 79 12.26 -13.61 20.91
C GLU A 79 12.98 -14.92 20.56
N GLU A 80 12.49 -15.66 19.56
CA GLU A 80 12.96 -17.01 19.22
C GLU A 80 13.68 -17.10 17.86
N GLY A 81 13.66 -16.03 17.06
CA GLY A 81 14.36 -15.94 15.79
C GLY A 81 13.59 -16.46 14.58
N VAL A 82 14.24 -16.39 13.41
CA VAL A 82 13.61 -16.61 12.11
C VAL A 82 13.18 -18.06 11.89
N GLU A 83 13.95 -19.03 12.38
CA GLU A 83 13.67 -20.46 12.19
C GLU A 83 12.38 -20.86 12.91
N LYS A 84 12.21 -20.42 14.16
CA LYS A 84 11.00 -20.69 14.95
C LYS A 84 9.78 -19.97 14.39
N TYR A 85 9.97 -18.74 13.96
CA TYR A 85 8.93 -18.00 13.25
C TYR A 85 8.47 -18.73 11.97
N VAL A 86 9.41 -19.18 11.13
CA VAL A 86 9.06 -19.91 9.89
C VAL A 86 8.33 -21.21 10.20
N GLN A 87 8.78 -21.97 11.19
CA GLN A 87 8.10 -23.20 11.62
C GLN A 87 6.67 -22.92 12.08
N LEU A 88 6.46 -21.89 12.90
CA LEU A 88 5.12 -21.48 13.33
C LEU A 88 4.21 -21.14 12.14
N GLN A 89 4.74 -20.42 11.15
CA GLN A 89 3.96 -20.06 9.96
C GLN A 89 3.57 -21.29 9.15
N GLN A 90 4.48 -22.27 9.03
CA GLN A 90 4.24 -23.55 8.34
C GLN A 90 3.20 -24.41 9.05
N ASP A 91 3.32 -24.57 10.37
CA ASP A 91 2.38 -25.33 11.19
C ASP A 91 0.96 -24.74 11.19
N GLN A 92 0.83 -23.44 10.88
CA GLN A 92 -0.43 -22.69 10.85
C GLN A 92 -0.85 -22.25 9.43
N GLU A 93 -0.32 -22.85 8.36
CA GLU A 93 -0.61 -22.41 6.97
C GLU A 93 -2.10 -22.39 6.63
N GLU A 94 -2.86 -23.33 7.19
CA GLU A 94 -4.32 -23.46 6.98
C GLU A 94 -5.15 -22.60 7.95
N VAL A 95 -4.52 -21.92 8.92
CA VAL A 95 -5.20 -21.03 9.86
C VAL A 95 -5.09 -19.60 9.35
N PRO A 96 -6.20 -18.99 8.87
CA PRO A 96 -6.18 -17.63 8.35
C PRO A 96 -5.72 -16.63 9.41
N LEU A 97 -4.86 -15.69 9.01
CA LEU A 97 -4.45 -14.58 9.85
C LEU A 97 -5.63 -13.65 10.12
N GLN A 98 -5.67 -13.06 11.31
CA GLN A 98 -6.67 -12.03 11.60
C GLN A 98 -6.43 -10.78 10.74
N THR A 99 -7.48 -10.06 10.41
CA THR A 99 -7.40 -8.82 9.62
C THR A 99 -6.63 -7.72 10.35
N GLY A 100 -5.76 -7.02 9.63
CA GLY A 100 -5.00 -5.89 10.12
C GLY A 100 -5.63 -4.52 9.79
N PRO A 101 -4.97 -3.41 10.16
CA PRO A 101 -5.51 -2.06 9.97
C PRO A 101 -5.74 -1.65 8.51
N ALA A 102 -5.04 -2.24 7.53
CA ALA A 102 -5.26 -1.94 6.11
C ALA A 102 -6.47 -2.69 5.52
N TYR A 103 -6.99 -3.72 6.19
CA TYR A 103 -8.03 -4.58 5.63
C TYR A 103 -9.30 -3.80 5.22
N PRO A 104 -9.91 -2.94 6.05
CA PRO A 104 -11.10 -2.20 5.64
C PRO A 104 -10.84 -1.25 4.47
N PHE A 105 -9.65 -0.64 4.42
CA PHE A 105 -9.23 0.20 3.31
C PHE A 105 -9.11 -0.59 2.00
N VAL A 106 -8.52 -1.79 2.03
CA VAL A 106 -8.42 -2.67 0.87
C VAL A 106 -9.81 -3.07 0.37
N MET A 107 -10.73 -3.42 1.26
CA MET A 107 -12.12 -3.73 0.88
C MET A 107 -12.82 -2.55 0.18
N ALA A 108 -12.66 -1.34 0.71
CA ALA A 108 -13.23 -0.14 0.09
C ALA A 108 -12.60 0.17 -1.28
N VAL A 109 -11.29 -0.07 -1.44
CA VAL A 109 -10.61 0.03 -2.73
C VAL A 109 -11.16 -1.00 -3.74
N GLU A 110 -11.39 -2.24 -3.32
CA GLU A 110 -11.98 -3.27 -4.17
C GLU A 110 -13.41 -2.93 -4.60
N GLU A 111 -14.21 -2.36 -3.71
CA GLU A 111 -15.56 -1.88 -4.04
C GLU A 111 -15.51 -0.74 -5.07
N VAL A 112 -14.58 0.21 -4.93
CA VAL A 112 -14.38 1.25 -5.97
C VAL A 112 -13.98 0.63 -7.30
N ASN A 113 -13.08 -0.36 -7.30
CA ASN A 113 -12.67 -1.06 -8.50
C ASN A 113 -13.84 -1.77 -9.19
N LYS A 114 -14.73 -2.40 -8.41
CA LYS A 114 -15.95 -3.03 -8.93
C LYS A 114 -16.84 -2.01 -9.64
N GLN A 115 -17.13 -0.87 -8.99
CA GLN A 115 -17.94 0.20 -9.59
C GLN A 115 -17.26 0.81 -10.84
N LEU A 116 -15.94 0.99 -10.82
CA LEU A 116 -15.19 1.44 -12.00
C LEU A 116 -15.32 0.47 -13.17
N ARG A 117 -15.28 -0.85 -12.92
CA ARG A 117 -15.44 -1.87 -13.97
C ARG A 117 -16.87 -1.93 -14.51
N GLU A 118 -17.88 -1.68 -13.69
CA GLU A 118 -19.27 -1.56 -14.15
C GLU A 118 -19.43 -0.37 -15.12
N LEU A 119 -18.76 0.76 -14.84
CA LEU A 119 -18.80 1.95 -15.69
C LEU A 119 -17.86 1.88 -16.90
N TYR A 120 -16.74 1.15 -16.77
CA TYR A 120 -15.66 1.05 -17.74
C TYR A 120 -15.06 -0.38 -17.75
N PRO A 121 -15.72 -1.36 -18.39
CA PRO A 121 -15.31 -2.77 -18.33
C PRO A 121 -13.87 -3.05 -18.76
N ASP A 122 -13.39 -2.32 -19.77
CA ASP A 122 -12.05 -2.50 -20.35
C ASP A 122 -10.98 -1.56 -19.77
N SER A 123 -11.33 -0.74 -18.77
CA SER A 123 -10.40 0.23 -18.21
C SER A 123 -9.30 -0.43 -17.37
N GLU A 124 -8.05 -0.08 -17.67
CA GLU A 124 -6.89 -0.41 -16.83
C GLU A 124 -6.59 0.65 -15.77
N GLU A 125 -7.32 1.77 -15.75
CA GLU A 125 -7.18 2.80 -14.72
C GLU A 125 -8.00 2.43 -13.49
N LEU A 126 -7.43 1.55 -12.68
CA LEU A 126 -8.01 0.97 -11.47
C LEU A 126 -6.97 1.02 -10.35
N PHE A 127 -7.36 0.72 -9.13
CA PHE A 127 -6.39 0.41 -8.08
C PHE A 127 -5.77 -0.97 -8.30
N ASP A 128 -4.49 -1.09 -7.99
CA ASP A 128 -3.77 -2.36 -7.93
C ASP A 128 -3.15 -2.51 -6.53
N ILE A 129 -3.56 -3.53 -5.78
CA ILE A 129 -3.04 -3.79 -4.45
C ILE A 129 -1.90 -4.81 -4.56
N VAL A 130 -0.72 -4.43 -4.05
CA VAL A 130 0.46 -5.29 -4.01
C VAL A 130 0.80 -5.61 -2.56
N LEU A 131 0.93 -6.89 -2.22
CA LEU A 131 1.45 -7.29 -0.91
C LEU A 131 2.97 -7.20 -0.90
N MET A 132 3.52 -6.46 0.05
CA MET A 132 4.95 -6.33 0.29
C MET A 132 5.30 -6.96 1.64
N THR A 133 6.27 -7.86 1.68
CA THR A 133 6.71 -8.44 2.95
C THR A 133 8.21 -8.66 2.99
N ASN A 134 8.78 -8.40 4.16
CA ASN A 134 10.18 -8.70 4.43
C ASN A 134 10.37 -10.15 4.88
N ASN A 135 9.28 -10.92 4.99
CA ASN A 135 9.34 -12.29 5.46
C ASN A 135 10.02 -13.22 4.45
N HIS A 136 10.49 -14.35 4.97
CA HIS A 136 10.99 -15.45 4.15
C HIS A 136 9.86 -16.03 3.29
N ALA A 137 10.20 -16.51 2.08
CA ALA A 137 9.21 -17.01 1.10
C ALA A 137 8.34 -18.15 1.63
N GLN A 138 8.86 -18.96 2.56
CA GLN A 138 8.15 -20.05 3.23
C GLN A 138 6.91 -19.57 4.02
N VAL A 139 6.90 -18.32 4.49
CA VAL A 139 5.74 -17.71 5.17
C VAL A 139 4.62 -17.35 4.19
N GLY A 140 4.90 -17.39 2.88
CA GLY A 140 4.02 -16.92 1.83
C GLY A 140 2.72 -17.73 1.73
N VAL A 141 2.75 -19.02 2.03
CA VAL A 141 1.59 -19.90 1.90
C VAL A 141 0.46 -19.46 2.82
N ARG A 142 0.74 -19.21 4.10
CA ARG A 142 -0.27 -18.71 5.05
C ARG A 142 -0.84 -17.35 4.64
N LEU A 143 -0.01 -16.46 4.08
CA LEU A 143 -0.45 -15.16 3.57
C LEU A 143 -1.41 -15.33 2.39
N ILE A 144 -1.08 -16.21 1.44
CA ILE A 144 -1.93 -16.54 0.28
C ILE A 144 -3.24 -17.17 0.74
N ASN A 145 -3.19 -18.14 1.66
CA ASN A 145 -4.37 -18.78 2.24
C ASN A 145 -5.28 -17.76 2.94
N SER A 146 -4.70 -16.82 3.68
CA SER A 146 -5.44 -15.72 4.31
C SER A 146 -6.10 -14.80 3.27
N ILE A 147 -5.37 -14.41 2.23
CA ILE A 147 -5.91 -13.60 1.11
C ILE A 147 -7.09 -14.30 0.44
N ASN A 148 -6.96 -15.60 0.17
CA ASN A 148 -8.02 -16.41 -0.42
C ASN A 148 -9.21 -16.59 0.53
N HIS A 149 -8.97 -16.79 1.83
CA HIS A 149 -10.00 -16.92 2.86
C HIS A 149 -10.90 -15.68 2.90
N TYR A 150 -10.31 -14.48 2.84
CA TYR A 150 -11.07 -13.23 2.82
C TYR A 150 -11.54 -12.79 1.43
N GLY A 151 -11.22 -13.55 0.37
CA GLY A 151 -11.61 -13.24 -1.00
C GLY A 151 -10.96 -11.99 -1.59
N LEU A 152 -9.76 -11.62 -1.12
CA LEU A 152 -9.05 -10.43 -1.57
C LEU A 152 -8.45 -10.64 -2.97
N ASN A 153 -8.58 -9.63 -3.84
CA ASN A 153 -8.06 -9.65 -5.21
C ASN A 153 -6.61 -9.14 -5.28
N ILE A 154 -5.72 -9.80 -4.54
CA ILE A 154 -4.29 -9.50 -4.48
C ILE A 154 -3.54 -10.64 -5.17
N GLU A 155 -3.02 -10.41 -6.37
CA GLU A 155 -2.24 -11.42 -7.11
C GLU A 155 -0.74 -11.10 -7.15
N ARG A 156 -0.36 -9.87 -6.79
CA ARG A 156 1.04 -9.42 -6.83
C ARG A 156 1.64 -9.41 -5.43
N PHE A 157 2.68 -10.20 -5.26
CA PHE A 157 3.41 -10.36 -4.01
C PHE A 157 4.89 -10.06 -4.25
N CYS A 158 5.51 -9.40 -3.29
CA CYS A 158 6.95 -9.33 -3.19
C CYS A 158 7.39 -9.71 -1.78
N MET A 159 8.21 -10.76 -1.72
CA MET A 159 8.79 -11.29 -0.50
C MET A 159 10.30 -11.08 -0.59
N THR A 160 10.84 -10.17 0.22
CA THR A 160 12.24 -9.75 0.06
C THR A 160 13.23 -10.56 0.90
N GLY A 161 12.76 -11.49 1.74
CA GLY A 161 13.61 -12.36 2.56
C GLY A 161 14.57 -11.57 3.45
N GLY A 162 14.09 -10.50 4.07
CA GLY A 162 14.85 -9.61 4.96
C GLY A 162 15.50 -8.41 4.26
N LYS A 163 15.53 -8.35 2.93
CA LYS A 163 16.06 -7.17 2.20
C LYS A 163 15.06 -6.01 2.22
N SER A 164 15.57 -4.78 2.02
CA SER A 164 14.69 -3.60 2.00
C SER A 164 13.71 -3.64 0.81
N PRO A 165 12.41 -3.34 1.00
CA PRO A 165 11.40 -3.38 -0.07
C PRO A 165 11.47 -2.19 -1.03
N ILE A 166 12.25 -1.15 -0.72
CA ILE A 166 12.16 0.17 -1.38
C ILE A 166 12.46 0.11 -2.88
N GLY A 167 13.46 -0.68 -3.31
CA GLY A 167 13.75 -0.87 -4.73
C GLY A 167 12.59 -1.50 -5.50
N TYR A 168 11.88 -2.45 -4.87
CA TYR A 168 10.71 -3.09 -5.46
C TYR A 168 9.50 -2.15 -5.50
N LEU A 169 9.30 -1.32 -4.47
CA LEU A 169 8.27 -0.29 -4.48
C LEU A 169 8.39 0.64 -5.70
N LYS A 170 9.63 1.06 -6.04
CA LYS A 170 9.89 1.84 -7.25
C LYS A 170 9.60 1.06 -8.53
N ALA A 171 10.10 -0.18 -8.62
CA ALA A 171 9.90 -1.03 -9.79
C ALA A 171 8.41 -1.33 -10.06
N TYR A 172 7.60 -1.35 -9.02
CA TYR A 172 6.15 -1.53 -9.10
C TYR A 172 5.37 -0.25 -9.35
N LEU A 173 6.03 0.91 -9.51
CA LEU A 173 5.38 2.21 -9.72
C LEU A 173 4.39 2.56 -8.60
N THR A 174 4.81 2.29 -7.35
CA THR A 174 3.95 2.45 -6.17
C THR A 174 3.53 3.91 -5.99
N ASN A 175 2.20 4.15 -5.94
CA ASN A 175 1.61 5.45 -5.64
C ASN A 175 1.43 5.68 -4.15
N LEU A 176 1.30 4.63 -3.35
CA LEU A 176 1.20 4.69 -1.90
C LEU A 176 1.76 3.41 -1.26
N TYR A 177 2.64 3.55 -0.27
CA TYR A 177 3.13 2.44 0.55
C TYR A 177 2.64 2.55 2.00
N LEU A 178 1.91 1.53 2.46
CA LEU A 178 1.36 1.45 3.81
C LEU A 178 2.03 0.33 4.58
N SER A 179 2.71 0.66 5.68
CA SER A 179 3.48 -0.32 6.45
C SER A 179 3.34 -0.16 7.95
N ALA A 180 3.62 -1.23 8.70
CA ALA A 180 3.73 -1.21 10.16
C ALA A 180 5.19 -1.03 10.59
N ASP A 181 6.08 -0.71 9.64
CA ASP A 181 7.50 -0.44 9.85
C ASP A 181 7.80 1.03 9.56
N SER A 182 8.03 1.82 10.61
CA SER A 182 8.30 3.26 10.48
C SER A 182 9.63 3.56 9.79
N GLU A 183 10.63 2.68 9.91
CA GLU A 183 11.92 2.87 9.25
C GLU A 183 11.76 2.70 7.75
N LYS A 184 11.05 1.66 7.31
CA LYS A 184 10.75 1.45 5.88
C LYS A 184 9.87 2.52 5.28
N VAL A 185 8.94 3.07 6.05
CA VAL A 185 8.14 4.23 5.62
C VAL A 185 9.05 5.46 5.42
N GLN A 186 9.95 5.73 6.36
CA GLN A 186 10.90 6.82 6.24
C GLN A 186 11.83 6.65 5.02
N GLU A 187 12.38 5.46 4.80
CA GLU A 187 13.18 5.15 3.61
C GLU A 187 12.38 5.37 2.31
N ALA A 188 11.11 4.96 2.27
CA ALA A 188 10.24 5.15 1.09
C ALA A 188 10.00 6.64 0.78
N ILE A 189 9.70 7.45 1.80
CA ILE A 189 9.51 8.90 1.63
C ILE A 189 10.77 9.58 1.11
N GLN A 190 11.95 9.22 1.63
CA GLN A 190 13.24 9.76 1.17
C GLN A 190 13.50 9.44 -0.31
N GLU A 191 12.99 8.31 -0.79
CA GLU A 191 13.08 7.88 -2.17
C GLU A 191 11.94 8.41 -3.08
N GLY A 192 11.14 9.35 -2.57
CA GLY A 192 10.07 10.01 -3.31
C GLY A 192 8.77 9.21 -3.44
N ILE A 193 8.61 8.13 -2.66
CA ILE A 193 7.40 7.32 -2.62
C ILE A 193 6.51 7.82 -1.48
N ALA A 194 5.26 8.17 -1.79
CA ALA A 194 4.25 8.45 -0.78
C ALA A 194 4.08 7.24 0.14
N ALA A 195 4.30 7.42 1.45
CA ALA A 195 4.22 6.33 2.40
C ALA A 195 3.74 6.79 3.77
N ALA A 196 3.17 5.87 4.54
CA ALA A 196 2.76 6.12 5.92
C ALA A 196 2.80 4.86 6.79
N THR A 197 3.05 5.06 8.09
CA THR A 197 3.03 4.01 9.11
C THR A 197 1.61 3.85 9.64
N MET A 198 0.97 2.70 9.45
CA MET A 198 -0.43 2.50 9.86
C MET A 198 -0.56 2.03 11.30
N PHE A 199 -1.63 2.50 11.94
CA PHE A 199 -2.02 2.13 13.29
C PHE A 199 -3.50 1.76 13.35
N MET A 200 -3.81 0.72 14.13
CA MET A 200 -5.19 0.25 14.33
C MET A 200 -5.93 1.18 15.30
N GLY A 201 -7.22 1.42 15.05
CA GLY A 201 -8.09 2.09 16.01
C GLY A 201 -8.28 1.25 17.28
N LYS A 202 -8.44 1.89 18.44
CA LYS A 202 -8.68 1.23 19.74
C LYS A 202 -10.15 0.87 19.98
N LYS A 203 -11.03 1.27 19.05
CA LYS A 203 -12.47 1.00 19.08
C LYS A 203 -12.90 0.49 17.70
N ASN A 204 -13.92 -0.36 17.70
CA ASN A 204 -14.54 -0.81 16.45
C ASN A 204 -15.47 0.29 15.92
N LEU A 205 -15.06 0.94 14.84
CA LEU A 205 -15.87 1.90 14.12
C LEU A 205 -16.50 1.20 12.91
N VAL A 206 -17.83 1.31 12.76
CA VAL A 206 -18.49 0.82 11.55
C VAL A 206 -18.13 1.76 10.41
N LEU A 207 -17.40 1.25 9.40
CA LEU A 207 -17.01 2.01 8.22
C LEU A 207 -18.09 1.90 7.13
N PRO A 208 -18.19 2.88 6.21
CA PRO A 208 -19.10 2.79 5.08
C PRO A 208 -18.63 1.72 4.09
N ASP A 209 -19.57 0.94 3.56
CA ASP A 209 -19.31 -0.23 2.72
C ASP A 209 -19.24 0.07 1.22
N LYS A 210 -19.80 1.20 0.79
CA LYS A 210 -19.90 1.61 -0.64
C LYS A 210 -18.95 2.73 -1.06
N GLU A 211 -18.21 3.29 -0.11
CA GLU A 211 -17.35 4.45 -0.32
C GLU A 211 -15.94 4.17 0.19
N LEU A 212 -14.94 4.64 -0.55
CA LEU A 212 -13.58 4.83 -0.06
C LEU A 212 -13.44 6.25 0.49
N ARG A 213 -13.29 6.37 1.81
CA ARG A 213 -13.08 7.65 2.51
C ARG A 213 -11.64 7.81 2.95
N VAL A 214 -10.94 8.82 2.43
CA VAL A 214 -9.55 9.11 2.78
C VAL A 214 -9.42 10.55 3.30
N ALA A 215 -8.95 10.68 4.53
CA ALA A 215 -8.73 11.97 5.17
C ALA A 215 -7.24 12.30 5.24
N PHE A 216 -6.89 13.55 5.01
CA PHE A 216 -5.51 14.03 5.01
C PHE A 216 -5.40 15.26 5.89
N ASP A 217 -4.33 15.33 6.68
CA ASP A 217 -3.83 16.63 7.09
C ASP A 217 -3.28 17.42 5.90
N GLY A 218 -3.21 18.75 6.07
CA GLY A 218 -2.64 19.65 5.09
C GLY A 218 -1.11 19.66 5.12
N ASP A 219 -0.56 20.38 6.09
CA ASP A 219 0.89 20.64 6.19
C ASP A 219 1.66 19.35 6.48
N ALA A 220 2.89 19.26 5.96
CA ALA A 220 3.75 18.08 6.05
C ALA A 220 3.16 16.74 5.54
N VAL A 221 1.96 16.75 4.95
CA VAL A 221 1.27 15.60 4.36
C VAL A 221 0.96 15.84 2.89
N LEU A 222 0.05 16.77 2.59
CA LEU A 222 -0.28 17.19 1.22
C LEU A 222 0.61 18.35 0.75
N PHE A 223 0.93 19.26 1.67
CA PHE A 223 1.83 20.40 1.47
C PHE A 223 3.15 20.15 2.17
N SER A 224 4.18 20.93 1.84
CA SER A 224 5.45 20.88 2.56
C SER A 224 5.30 21.42 3.99
N ASP A 225 6.37 21.32 4.76
CA ASP A 225 6.52 21.86 6.12
C ASP A 225 6.94 23.35 6.14
N GLU A 226 6.83 24.06 5.01
CA GLU A 226 7.20 25.49 4.88
C GLU A 226 6.53 26.34 5.96
N SER A 227 5.24 26.11 6.20
CA SER A 227 4.48 26.85 7.19
C SER A 227 4.91 26.55 8.62
N GLU A 228 5.26 25.29 8.93
CA GLU A 228 5.77 24.93 10.26
C GLU A 228 7.13 25.58 10.54
N ILE A 229 8.01 25.63 9.52
CA ILE A 229 9.31 26.31 9.60
C ILE A 229 9.12 27.79 9.95
N ILE A 230 8.22 28.50 9.25
CA ILE A 230 7.95 29.92 9.49
C ILE A 230 7.45 30.16 10.92
N VAL A 231 6.50 29.33 11.40
CA VAL A 231 5.96 29.46 12.75
C VAL A 231 7.05 29.25 13.81
N LYS A 232 7.92 28.25 13.64
CA LYS A 232 8.99 27.98 14.61
C LYS A 232 10.08 29.05 14.60
N GLU A 233 10.44 29.60 13.44
CA GLU A 233 11.49 30.60 13.34
C GLU A 233 11.01 32.02 13.70
N ARG A 234 9.76 32.37 13.38
CA ARG A 234 9.27 33.76 13.37
C ARG A 234 7.93 33.98 14.06
N GLY A 235 7.33 32.94 14.63
CA GLY A 235 6.04 33.02 15.33
C GLY A 235 4.81 33.06 14.43
N LEU A 236 3.63 33.08 15.07
CA LEU A 236 2.33 32.98 14.39
C LEU A 236 1.95 34.23 13.58
N ASP A 237 2.32 35.43 14.04
CA ASP A 237 1.98 36.67 13.33
C ASP A 237 2.67 36.72 11.95
N SER A 238 3.96 36.38 11.92
CA SER A 238 4.74 36.25 10.68
C SER A 238 4.15 35.21 9.73
N PHE A 239 3.59 34.12 10.26
CA PHE A 239 2.89 33.12 9.46
C PHE A 239 1.63 33.70 8.80
N PHE A 240 0.79 34.44 9.54
CA PHE A 240 -0.41 35.04 8.95
C PHE A 240 -0.08 36.10 7.88
N GLU A 241 0.94 36.92 8.12
CA GLU A 241 1.42 37.88 7.11
C GLU A 241 1.96 37.17 5.86
N HIS A 242 2.70 36.07 6.06
CA HIS A 242 3.19 35.25 4.97
C HIS A 242 2.03 34.65 4.16
N GLU A 243 1.04 34.03 4.82
CA GLU A 243 -0.10 33.43 4.13
C GLU A 243 -0.92 34.45 3.35
N LYS A 244 -1.10 35.67 3.88
CA LYS A 244 -1.76 36.77 3.18
C LYS A 244 -0.97 37.24 1.96
N THR A 245 0.34 37.39 2.11
CA THR A 245 1.24 37.86 1.04
C THR A 245 1.35 36.84 -0.10
N PHE A 246 1.40 35.56 0.24
CA PHE A 246 1.57 34.44 -0.70
C PHE A 246 0.27 33.72 -1.04
N GLU A 247 -0.90 34.30 -0.76
CA GLU A 247 -2.21 33.65 -0.93
C GLU A 247 -2.43 33.09 -2.35
N ASN A 248 -1.88 33.76 -3.36
CA ASN A 248 -1.99 33.36 -4.77
C ASN A 248 -0.80 32.52 -5.28
N LYS A 249 0.19 32.25 -4.43
CA LYS A 249 1.32 31.36 -4.74
C LYS A 249 1.01 29.98 -4.15
N PRO A 250 0.92 28.92 -4.98
CA PRO A 250 0.69 27.56 -4.47
C PRO A 250 1.67 27.18 -3.37
N LEU A 251 1.19 26.44 -2.36
CA LEU A 251 2.04 25.81 -1.36
C LEU A 251 2.95 24.78 -2.04
N ALA A 252 4.17 24.62 -1.53
CA ALA A 252 5.05 23.55 -1.97
C ALA A 252 4.43 22.18 -1.64
N GLN A 253 4.76 21.18 -2.45
CA GLN A 253 4.14 19.86 -2.36
C GLN A 253 4.71 19.03 -1.21
N GLY A 254 3.83 18.34 -0.50
CA GLY A 254 4.17 17.32 0.48
C GLY A 254 4.29 15.92 -0.13
N PRO A 255 4.65 14.92 0.68
CA PRO A 255 4.92 13.56 0.21
C PRO A 255 3.69 12.85 -0.35
N LEU A 256 2.47 13.15 0.13
CA LEU A 256 1.25 12.44 -0.29
C LEU A 256 0.49 13.13 -1.44
N LYS A 257 0.99 14.25 -1.98
CA LYS A 257 0.33 14.93 -3.12
C LYS A 257 0.08 13.97 -4.29
N CYS A 258 1.07 13.14 -4.65
CA CYS A 258 0.95 12.24 -5.80
C CYS A 258 -0.19 11.23 -5.64
N PHE A 259 -0.41 10.74 -4.41
CA PHE A 259 -1.52 9.84 -4.10
C PHE A 259 -2.87 10.56 -4.18
N LEU A 260 -3.00 11.78 -3.63
CA LEU A 260 -4.23 12.57 -3.78
C LEU A 260 -4.54 12.87 -5.25
N VAL A 261 -3.52 13.16 -6.07
CA VAL A 261 -3.69 13.34 -7.52
C VAL A 261 -4.21 12.06 -8.18
N ALA A 262 -3.70 10.90 -7.79
CA ALA A 262 -4.18 9.61 -8.29
C ALA A 262 -5.65 9.35 -7.91
N LEU A 263 -6.05 9.64 -6.67
CA LEU A 263 -7.45 9.59 -6.24
C LEU A 263 -8.34 10.52 -7.07
N GLY A 264 -7.91 11.78 -7.24
CA GLY A 264 -8.62 12.77 -8.04
C GLY A 264 -8.78 12.38 -9.51
N LYS A 265 -7.81 11.67 -10.08
CA LYS A 265 -7.90 11.11 -11.43
C LYS A 265 -9.03 10.08 -11.53
N LEU A 266 -9.13 9.16 -10.57
CA LEU A 266 -10.20 8.16 -10.52
C LEU A 266 -11.57 8.79 -10.22
N GLN A 267 -11.65 9.77 -9.32
CA GLN A 267 -12.87 10.55 -9.07
C GLN A 267 -13.43 11.17 -10.36
N LYS A 268 -12.56 11.77 -11.18
CA LYS A 268 -12.96 12.36 -12.47
C LYS A 268 -13.58 11.35 -13.43
N LYS A 269 -13.23 10.06 -13.36
CA LYS A 269 -13.88 9.01 -14.16
C LYS A 269 -15.35 8.83 -13.78
N PHE A 270 -15.68 8.90 -12.49
CA PHE A 270 -17.06 8.89 -12.02
C PHE A 270 -17.80 10.17 -12.44
N TYR A 271 -17.12 11.31 -12.37
CA TYR A 271 -17.71 12.61 -12.75
C TYR A 271 -18.10 12.64 -14.23
N ALA A 272 -17.26 12.07 -15.10
CA ALA A 272 -17.53 11.94 -16.53
C ALA A 272 -18.75 11.06 -16.85
N LYS A 273 -19.21 10.23 -15.90
CA LYS A 273 -20.45 9.43 -16.01
C LYS A 273 -21.63 10.04 -15.26
N GLY A 274 -21.53 11.32 -14.85
CA GLY A 274 -22.57 12.01 -14.10
C GLY A 274 -22.68 11.60 -12.63
N ALA A 275 -21.79 10.74 -12.13
CA ALA A 275 -21.80 10.25 -10.75
C ALA A 275 -20.98 11.14 -9.80
N ARG A 276 -20.99 12.46 -9.99
CA ARG A 276 -20.21 13.40 -9.16
C ARG A 276 -20.64 13.40 -7.70
N MET A 277 -21.95 13.49 -7.46
CA MET A 277 -22.50 13.53 -6.10
C MET A 277 -22.44 12.17 -5.39
N ASN A 278 -22.43 11.08 -6.17
CA ASN A 278 -22.41 9.70 -5.66
C ASN A 278 -21.06 9.02 -5.91
N CYS A 279 -19.98 9.80 -6.07
CA CYS A 279 -18.65 9.26 -6.32
C CYS A 279 -18.20 8.46 -5.10
N PRO A 280 -17.82 7.17 -5.26
CA PRO A 280 -17.48 6.33 -4.11
C PRO A 280 -16.15 6.74 -3.49
N ILE A 281 -15.25 7.40 -4.22
CA ILE A 281 -14.02 7.95 -3.65
C ILE A 281 -14.34 9.32 -3.05
N ARG A 282 -14.17 9.46 -1.73
CA ARG A 282 -14.39 10.68 -0.95
C ARG A 282 -13.08 11.11 -0.29
N THR A 283 -12.66 12.34 -0.56
CA THR A 283 -11.41 12.91 -0.02
C THR A 283 -11.69 14.07 0.92
N TYR A 284 -11.03 14.06 2.08
CA TYR A 284 -11.22 15.04 3.14
C TYR A 284 -9.90 15.73 3.46
N LEU A 285 -9.91 17.06 3.50
CA LEU A 285 -8.84 17.83 4.12
C LEU A 285 -9.24 18.13 5.57
N VAL A 286 -8.46 17.68 6.55
CA VAL A 286 -8.68 17.91 7.99
C VAL A 286 -7.46 18.60 8.57
N THR A 287 -7.47 19.92 8.62
CA THR A 287 -6.29 20.73 8.94
C THR A 287 -6.49 21.59 10.18
N ALA A 288 -5.41 21.76 10.95
CA ALA A 288 -5.37 22.69 12.08
C ALA A 288 -5.39 24.17 11.65
N ARG A 289 -5.21 24.47 10.36
CA ARG A 289 -5.28 25.83 9.82
C ARG A 289 -6.65 26.48 10.07
N SER A 290 -6.64 27.81 10.18
CA SER A 290 -7.86 28.62 10.22
C SER A 290 -8.34 28.93 8.81
N ALA A 291 -9.65 28.76 8.56
CA ALA A 291 -10.25 29.08 7.28
C ALA A 291 -10.06 30.56 6.91
N ALA A 292 -10.22 31.46 7.91
CA ALA A 292 -10.25 32.89 7.70
C ALA A 292 -8.87 33.49 7.37
N SER A 293 -7.79 32.95 7.94
CA SER A 293 -6.46 33.54 7.81
C SER A 293 -5.51 32.79 6.88
N SER A 294 -5.65 31.47 6.73
CA SER A 294 -4.73 30.65 5.92
C SER A 294 -5.40 29.61 5.03
N GLY A 295 -6.75 29.57 5.00
CA GLY A 295 -7.51 28.60 4.23
C GLY A 295 -7.56 28.89 2.73
N ALA A 296 -7.55 30.17 2.32
CA ALA A 296 -7.66 30.56 0.92
C ALA A 296 -6.50 30.01 0.06
N ARG A 297 -5.26 30.10 0.56
CA ARG A 297 -4.06 29.59 -0.13
C ARG A 297 -4.11 28.08 -0.32
N VAL A 298 -4.59 27.36 0.70
CA VAL A 298 -4.77 25.89 0.66
C VAL A 298 -5.74 25.49 -0.45
N LEU A 299 -6.93 26.10 -0.48
CA LEU A 299 -7.94 25.80 -1.49
C LEU A 299 -7.50 26.18 -2.90
N LYS A 300 -6.80 27.33 -3.05
CA LYS A 300 -6.20 27.74 -4.33
C LYS A 300 -5.12 26.76 -4.79
N THR A 301 -4.31 26.25 -3.87
CA THR A 301 -3.28 25.25 -4.17
C THR A 301 -3.90 23.96 -4.70
N LEU A 302 -4.89 23.39 -4.00
CA LEU A 302 -5.60 22.18 -4.45
C LEU A 302 -6.24 22.39 -5.84
N ARG A 303 -6.88 23.55 -6.06
CA ARG A 303 -7.45 23.91 -7.36
C ARG A 303 -6.38 23.99 -8.46
N SER A 304 -5.20 24.54 -8.16
CA SER A 304 -4.10 24.62 -9.13
C SER A 304 -3.56 23.25 -9.54
N TRP A 305 -3.71 22.24 -8.69
CA TRP A 305 -3.40 20.84 -9.00
C TRP A 305 -4.55 20.12 -9.73
N GLY A 306 -5.65 20.84 -10.02
CA GLY A 306 -6.86 20.28 -10.61
C GLY A 306 -7.58 19.32 -9.66
N LEU A 307 -7.42 19.51 -8.35
CA LEU A 307 -8.03 18.69 -7.31
C LEU A 307 -9.14 19.45 -6.62
N GLU A 308 -10.21 18.71 -6.34
CA GLU A 308 -11.39 19.17 -5.63
C GLU A 308 -11.60 18.17 -4.49
N VAL A 309 -11.20 18.55 -3.28
CA VAL A 309 -11.55 17.76 -2.09
C VAL A 309 -13.06 17.85 -1.87
N ASP A 310 -13.66 16.75 -1.45
CA ASP A 310 -15.10 16.70 -1.23
C ASP A 310 -15.50 17.56 -0.04
N GLU A 311 -14.69 17.52 1.02
CA GLU A 311 -14.88 18.30 2.24
C GLU A 311 -13.55 18.85 2.74
N ALA A 312 -13.52 20.13 3.11
CA ALA A 312 -12.37 20.80 3.69
C ALA A 312 -12.73 21.37 5.06
N LEU A 313 -12.10 20.81 6.11
CA LEU A 313 -12.38 21.09 7.51
C LEU A 313 -11.18 21.82 8.12
N PHE A 314 -11.37 23.11 8.35
CA PHE A 314 -10.39 24.01 8.96
C PHE A 314 -10.71 24.17 10.44
N LEU A 315 -9.87 23.58 11.29
CA LEU A 315 -10.17 23.43 12.70
C LEU A 315 -9.63 24.57 13.57
N ALA A 316 -8.79 25.45 13.01
CA ALA A 316 -8.18 26.56 13.75
C ALA A 316 -7.56 26.12 15.11
N GLY A 317 -6.86 24.97 15.11
CA GLY A 317 -6.24 24.37 16.29
C GLY A 317 -7.15 23.45 17.13
N ALA A 318 -8.44 23.33 16.81
CA ALA A 318 -9.32 22.39 17.51
C ALA A 318 -8.92 20.92 17.24
N PRO A 319 -9.20 19.99 18.17
CA PRO A 319 -8.85 18.58 18.00
C PRO A 319 -9.49 17.95 16.75
N LYS A 320 -8.71 17.15 16.01
CA LYS A 320 -9.19 16.44 14.80
C LYS A 320 -10.11 15.26 15.13
N GLY A 321 -9.94 14.65 16.30
CA GLY A 321 -10.62 13.42 16.71
C GLY A 321 -12.14 13.41 16.49
N PRO A 322 -12.92 14.35 17.07
CA PRO A 322 -14.38 14.36 16.93
C PRO A 322 -14.86 14.45 15.48
N ILE A 323 -14.09 15.15 14.64
CA ILE A 323 -14.37 15.29 13.21
C ILE A 323 -14.08 13.97 12.48
N LEU A 324 -12.99 13.29 12.82
CA LEU A 324 -12.65 11.98 12.25
C LEU A 324 -13.68 10.90 12.63
N GLU A 325 -14.19 10.93 13.86
CA GLU A 325 -15.28 10.05 14.30
C GLU A 325 -16.56 10.27 13.47
N LYS A 326 -16.84 11.53 13.08
CA LYS A 326 -17.97 11.85 12.19
C LYS A 326 -17.73 11.37 10.75
N ILE A 327 -16.53 11.62 10.21
CA ILE A 327 -16.15 11.26 8.83
C ILE A 327 -16.11 9.73 8.68
N ARG A 328 -15.63 9.01 9.70
CA ARG A 328 -15.36 7.57 9.67
C ARG A 328 -14.49 7.19 8.46
N PRO A 329 -13.29 7.77 8.32
CA PRO A 329 -12.43 7.49 7.17
C PRO A 329 -11.90 6.06 7.26
N HIS A 330 -11.69 5.45 6.10
CA HIS A 330 -10.96 4.19 5.99
C HIS A 330 -9.47 4.38 6.31
N LEU A 331 -8.98 5.60 6.07
CA LEU A 331 -7.60 5.96 6.30
C LEU A 331 -7.48 7.47 6.56
N PHE A 332 -6.86 7.84 7.68
CA PHE A 332 -6.49 9.21 8.00
C PHE A 332 -4.97 9.38 8.03
N PHE A 333 -4.44 10.38 7.33
CA PHE A 333 -3.01 10.69 7.32
C PHE A 333 -2.68 11.95 8.11
N ASP A 334 -1.65 11.87 8.95
CA ASP A 334 -1.15 13.00 9.73
C ASP A 334 0.36 12.86 9.95
N ASP A 335 1.10 13.96 10.03
CA ASP A 335 2.54 13.94 10.34
C ASP A 335 2.82 13.95 11.84
N GLN A 336 1.85 14.24 12.69
CA GLN A 336 2.05 14.36 14.13
C GLN A 336 1.48 13.17 14.91
N MET A 337 2.33 12.50 15.69
CA MET A 337 1.91 11.33 16.46
C MET A 337 0.78 11.61 17.46
N PHE A 338 0.73 12.82 18.03
CA PHE A 338 -0.38 13.21 18.91
C PHE A 338 -1.75 13.18 18.21
N HIS A 339 -1.81 13.57 16.93
CA HIS A 339 -3.04 13.48 16.14
C HIS A 339 -3.39 12.04 15.77
N ILE A 340 -2.37 11.21 15.49
CA ILE A 340 -2.54 9.77 15.24
C ILE A 340 -3.12 9.08 16.47
N GLU A 341 -2.53 9.29 17.65
CA GLU A 341 -3.00 8.71 18.92
C GLU A 341 -4.43 9.16 19.24
N GLY A 342 -4.73 10.46 19.10
CA GLY A 342 -6.07 11.00 19.32
C GLY A 342 -7.13 10.40 18.37
N ALA A 343 -6.75 10.13 17.12
CA ALA A 343 -7.62 9.45 16.16
C ALA A 343 -7.85 7.98 16.53
N GLN A 344 -6.80 7.27 16.96
CA GLN A 344 -6.89 5.87 17.40
C GLN A 344 -7.81 5.69 18.61
N GLU A 345 -7.76 6.60 19.59
CA GLU A 345 -8.63 6.57 20.78
C GLU A 345 -10.12 6.63 20.43
N LEU A 346 -10.45 7.22 19.27
CA LEU A 346 -11.81 7.31 18.74
C LEU A 346 -12.13 6.23 17.69
N GLY A 347 -11.24 5.24 17.53
CA GLY A 347 -11.45 4.12 16.62
C GLY A 347 -11.14 4.41 15.15
N THR A 348 -10.58 5.58 14.84
CA THR A 348 -10.15 5.89 13.47
C THR A 348 -8.85 5.16 13.14
N ILE A 349 -8.80 4.54 11.95
CA ILE A 349 -7.56 3.98 11.40
C ILE A 349 -6.70 5.14 10.90
N ALA A 350 -5.54 5.32 11.54
CA ALA A 350 -4.66 6.45 11.30
C ALA A 350 -3.30 5.99 10.78
N ALA A 351 -2.66 6.82 9.97
CA ALA A 351 -1.38 6.54 9.35
C ALA A 351 -0.45 7.74 9.46
N HIS A 352 0.67 7.53 10.14
CA HIS A 352 1.67 8.56 10.38
C HIS A 352 2.56 8.77 9.16
N VAL A 353 2.75 10.02 8.76
CA VAL A 353 3.65 10.42 7.68
C VAL A 353 4.90 11.04 8.31
N PRO A 354 6.03 10.31 8.43
CA PRO A 354 7.25 10.84 9.05
C PRO A 354 7.99 11.81 8.11
N TYR A 355 7.39 12.97 7.87
CA TYR A 355 7.89 14.04 7.01
C TYR A 355 7.95 15.38 7.75
N GLY A 356 8.86 16.24 7.32
CA GLY A 356 8.99 17.61 7.84
C GLY A 356 9.89 17.75 9.08
N ILE A 357 10.14 19.00 9.47
CA ILE A 357 11.00 19.33 10.61
C ILE A 357 10.44 18.85 11.96
N GLY A 358 9.12 18.67 12.11
CA GLY A 358 8.51 18.09 13.30
C GLY A 358 9.12 16.75 13.72
N GLN A 359 9.57 15.95 12.74
CA GLN A 359 10.17 14.63 12.98
C GLN A 359 11.56 14.67 13.60
N LYS A 360 12.32 15.76 13.39
CA LYS A 360 13.70 15.88 13.90
C LYS A 360 13.72 16.12 15.41
N TYR A 361 12.72 16.81 15.94
CA TYR A 361 12.66 17.15 17.37
C TYR A 361 12.34 15.94 18.24
N ASN A 362 11.47 15.02 17.79
CA ASN A 362 11.21 13.77 18.53
C ASN A 362 12.47 12.89 18.67
N LYS A 363 13.39 12.92 17.69
CA LYS A 363 14.69 12.21 17.81
C LYS A 363 15.63 12.85 18.83
N SER A 364 15.58 14.16 19.07
CA SER A 364 16.39 14.83 20.10
C SER A 364 15.85 14.60 21.51
N THR A 365 14.53 14.65 21.72
CA THR A 365 13.93 14.41 23.05
C THR A 365 14.11 12.96 23.49
N LEU A 366 14.01 11.99 22.57
CA LEU A 366 14.28 10.57 22.87
C LEU A 366 15.74 10.31 23.26
N LYS A 367 16.70 11.10 22.75
CA LYS A 367 18.12 10.99 23.14
C LYS A 367 18.41 11.58 24.52
N GLU A 368 17.63 12.55 25.00
CA GLU A 368 17.80 13.10 26.36
C GLU A 368 17.18 12.20 27.45
N THR A 369 16.13 11.43 27.15
CA THR A 369 15.52 10.49 28.12
C THR A 369 16.22 9.13 28.23
N ALA A 370 17.17 8.80 27.34
CA ALA A 370 17.93 7.54 27.39
C ALA A 370 19.20 7.59 28.26
N LYS A 371 19.40 8.67 29.03
CA LYS A 371 20.41 8.74 30.09
C LYS A 371 19.82 9.36 31.36
N LYS A 372 19.30 8.50 32.23
CA LYS A 372 19.47 8.61 33.68
C LYS A 372 19.18 7.29 34.37
#